data_AF-A0A942MWV7-F1
#
_entry.id   AF-A0A942MWV7-F1
#
_cell.length_a   1.000
_cell.length_b   1.000
_cell.length_c   1.000
_cell.angle_alpha   90.00
_cell.angle_beta   90.00
_cell.angle_gamma   90.00
#
_symmetry.space_group_name_H-M   'P 1'
#
loop_
_entity.id
_entity.type
_entity.pdbx_description
1 polymer ?
#
loop_
_entity_poly.entity_id
_entity_poly.type
_entity_poly.pdbx_seq_one_letter_code
_entity_poly.pdbx_strand_id
1 'polypeptide(L)'
;MKLASQAETVYSNLKRASHAEKLEDIQLYVKRALHELESLNTMARLRGCYNIRNYSEDVHIFASRAQHTENIEEARESVKKALHPALEARDIASGFDEDDD
;
A
#
# COMPACT_ATOMS: atom_id res chain seq x y z
N MET A 1 -14.17 -5.88 -9.61
CA MET A 1 -12.88 -5.96 -8.90
C MET A 1 -13.15 -5.54 -7.46
N LYS A 2 -12.77 -6.36 -6.48
CA LYS A 2 -13.06 -6.14 -5.05
C LYS A 2 -12.02 -5.19 -4.41
N LEU A 3 -12.44 -4.32 -3.49
CA LEU A 3 -11.54 -3.39 -2.79
C LEU A 3 -10.50 -4.16 -1.97
N ALA A 4 -10.93 -5.22 -1.28
CA ALA A 4 -10.11 -6.07 -0.46
C ALA A 4 -8.96 -6.70 -1.25
N SER A 5 -9.24 -7.21 -2.46
CA SER A 5 -8.23 -7.79 -3.33
C SER A 5 -7.16 -6.77 -3.75
N GLN A 6 -7.57 -5.52 -3.97
CA GLN A 6 -6.66 -4.46 -4.37
C GLN A 6 -5.78 -4.01 -3.19
N ALA A 7 -6.38 -3.81 -2.02
CA ALA A 7 -5.67 -3.44 -0.80
C ALA A 7 -4.71 -4.56 -0.34
N GLU A 8 -5.09 -5.83 -0.46
CA GLU A 8 -4.20 -6.96 -0.21
C GLU A 8 -3.02 -6.96 -1.18
N THR A 9 -3.22 -6.59 -2.44
CA THR A 9 -2.11 -6.51 -3.41
C THR A 9 -1.11 -5.39 -3.04
N VAL A 10 -1.59 -4.24 -2.58
CA VAL A 10 -0.73 -3.16 -2.04
C VAL A 10 0.07 -3.69 -0.84
N TYR A 11 -0.61 -4.26 0.15
CA TYR A 11 0.01 -4.79 1.36
C TYR A 11 1.05 -5.87 1.05
N SER A 12 0.71 -6.84 0.19
CA SER A 12 1.59 -7.93 -0.23
C SER A 12 2.86 -7.42 -0.92
N ASN A 13 2.76 -6.38 -1.77
CA ASN A 13 3.94 -5.77 -2.38
C ASN A 13 4.83 -5.08 -1.34
N LEU A 14 4.26 -4.30 -0.42
CA LEU A 14 5.03 -3.67 0.67
C LEU A 14 5.69 -4.72 1.58
N LYS A 15 5.00 -5.84 1.84
CA LYS A 15 5.55 -6.95 2.62
C LYS A 15 6.74 -7.58 1.92
N ARG A 16 6.65 -7.82 0.61
CA ARG A 16 7.78 -8.28 -0.21
C ARG A 16 8.95 -7.30 -0.18
N ALA A 17 8.68 -6.00 -0.30
CA ALA A 17 9.69 -4.96 -0.17
C ALA A 17 10.39 -5.01 1.21
N SER A 18 9.66 -5.26 2.29
CA SER A 18 10.23 -5.31 3.65
C SER A 18 11.19 -6.47 3.88
N HIS A 19 11.08 -7.52 3.07
CA HIS A 19 11.94 -8.71 3.10
C HIS A 19 13.03 -8.68 2.02
N ALA A 20 13.07 -7.66 1.18
CA ALA A 20 14.06 -7.57 0.12
C ALA A 20 15.46 -7.23 0.66
N GLU A 21 16.47 -7.87 0.05
CA GLU A 21 17.87 -7.72 0.45
C GLU A 21 18.60 -6.62 -0.33
N LYS A 22 18.03 -6.18 -1.46
CA LYS A 22 18.60 -5.19 -2.37
C LYS A 22 17.69 -3.97 -2.48
N LEU A 23 18.30 -2.79 -2.63
CA LEU A 23 17.55 -1.53 -2.77
C LEU A 23 16.65 -1.56 -4.01
N GLU A 24 17.15 -2.09 -5.12
CA GLU A 24 16.42 -2.17 -6.39
C GLU A 24 15.15 -3.03 -6.26
N ASP A 25 15.23 -4.12 -5.49
CA ASP A 25 14.09 -5.00 -5.23
C ASP A 25 13.06 -4.30 -4.31
N ILE A 26 13.53 -3.57 -3.29
CA ILE A 26 12.67 -2.74 -2.44
C ILE A 26 11.90 -1.74 -3.32
N GLN A 27 12.63 -0.95 -4.11
CA GLN A 27 12.06 0.08 -4.97
C GLN A 27 11.12 -0.49 -6.03
N LEU A 28 11.41 -1.67 -6.59
CA LEU A 28 10.54 -2.36 -7.54
C LEU A 28 9.20 -2.74 -6.90
N TYR A 29 9.22 -3.38 -5.73
CA TYR A 29 7.99 -3.78 -5.05
C TYR A 29 7.20 -2.57 -4.54
N VAL A 30 7.88 -1.53 -4.05
CA VAL A 30 7.27 -0.26 -3.67
C VAL A 30 6.59 0.42 -4.86
N LYS A 31 7.25 0.47 -6.02
CA LYS A 31 6.66 1.00 -7.25
C LYS A 31 5.37 0.28 -7.65
N ARG A 32 5.37 -1.05 -7.53
CA ARG A 32 4.16 -1.86 -7.74
C ARG A 32 3.08 -1.52 -6.72
N ALA A 33 3.42 -1.43 -5.44
CA ALA A 33 2.47 -1.05 -4.40
C ALA A 33 1.83 0.31 -4.68
N LEU A 34 2.60 1.32 -5.08
CA LEU A 34 2.10 2.66 -5.44
C LEU A 34 1.15 2.63 -6.65
N HIS A 35 1.48 1.88 -7.69
CA HIS A 35 0.59 1.69 -8.84
C HIS A 35 -0.76 1.07 -8.42
N GLU A 36 -0.72 0.03 -7.59
CA GLU A 36 -1.94 -0.62 -7.10
C GLU A 36 -2.74 0.28 -6.15
N LEU A 37 -2.06 1.16 -5.40
CA LEU A 37 -2.66 2.13 -4.47
C LEU A 37 -3.47 3.19 -5.21
N GLU A 38 -3.03 3.64 -6.38
CA GLU A 38 -3.80 4.57 -7.23
C GLU A 38 -5.13 3.95 -7.67
N SER A 39 -5.10 2.68 -8.07
CA SER A 39 -6.29 1.91 -8.42
C SER A 39 -7.21 1.70 -7.21
N LEU A 40 -6.64 1.39 -6.03
CA LEU A 40 -7.39 1.27 -4.78
C LEU A 40 -8.12 2.58 -4.45
N ASN A 41 -7.42 3.71 -4.51
CA ASN A 41 -7.99 5.03 -4.23
C ASN A 41 -9.12 5.40 -5.20
N THR A 42 -8.95 5.08 -6.47
CA THR A 42 -9.96 5.32 -7.49
C THR A 42 -11.24 4.52 -7.20
N MET A 43 -11.10 3.22 -6.92
CA MET A 43 -12.24 2.37 -6.57
C MET A 43 -12.90 2.76 -5.25
N ALA A 44 -12.11 3.06 -4.22
CA ALA A 44 -12.61 3.45 -2.91
C ALA A 44 -13.46 4.71 -3.02
N ARG A 45 -13.03 5.68 -3.84
CA ARG A 45 -13.83 6.87 -4.15
C ARG A 45 -15.13 6.55 -4.88
N LEU A 46 -15.09 5.67 -5.89
CA LEU A 46 -16.29 5.28 -6.65
C LEU A 46 -17.33 4.57 -5.79
N ARG A 47 -16.90 3.79 -4.79
CA ARG A 47 -17.77 3.07 -3.85
C ARG A 47 -18.09 3.84 -2.57
N GLY A 48 -17.57 5.06 -2.40
CA GLY A 48 -17.81 5.88 -1.20
C GLY A 48 -17.08 5.39 0.07
N CYS A 49 -16.06 4.55 -0.06
CA CYS A 49 -15.25 4.06 1.05
C CYS A 49 -14.12 5.06 1.40
N TYR A 50 -14.49 6.21 1.98
CA TYR A 50 -13.56 7.32 2.22
C TYR A 50 -12.49 7.02 3.28
N ASN A 51 -12.74 6.10 4.19
CA ASN A 51 -11.79 5.75 5.25
C ASN A 51 -10.48 5.19 4.68
N ILE A 52 -10.54 4.42 3.59
CA ILE A 52 -9.36 3.89 2.89
C ILE A 52 -8.42 5.01 2.45
N ARG A 53 -8.96 6.18 2.07
CA ARG A 53 -8.17 7.28 1.53
C ARG A 53 -7.12 7.82 2.51
N ASN A 54 -7.49 7.99 3.77
CA ASN A 54 -6.56 8.53 4.78
C ASN A 54 -5.34 7.61 4.94
N TYR A 55 -5.58 6.31 5.07
CA TYR A 55 -4.51 5.32 5.16
C TYR A 55 -3.72 5.22 3.85
N SER A 56 -4.38 5.29 2.69
CA SER A 56 -3.68 5.32 1.41
C SER A 56 -2.78 6.54 1.23
N GLU A 57 -3.15 7.71 1.77
CA GLU A 57 -2.29 8.90 1.74
C GLU A 57 -1.01 8.66 2.58
N ASP A 58 -1.13 8.06 3.76
CA ASP A 58 0.03 7.68 4.58
C ASP A 58 0.91 6.63 3.87
N VAL A 59 0.30 5.59 3.28
CA VAL A 59 1.02 4.60 2.47
C VAL A 59 1.79 5.30 1.36
N HIS A 60 1.14 6.19 0.61
CA HIS A 60 1.76 6.91 -0.50
C HIS A 60 2.98 7.71 -0.03
N ILE A 61 2.87 8.45 1.08
CA ILE A 61 3.98 9.25 1.63
C ILE A 61 5.18 8.37 1.96
N PHE A 62 5.00 7.30 2.72
CA PHE A 62 6.11 6.46 3.16
C PHE A 62 6.67 5.61 2.01
N ALA A 63 5.82 5.02 1.17
CA ALA A 63 6.23 4.24 0.01
C ALA A 63 6.99 5.13 -1.00
N SER A 64 6.54 6.36 -1.25
CA SER A 64 7.26 7.29 -2.13
C SER A 64 8.65 7.63 -1.61
N ARG A 65 8.84 7.78 -0.29
CA ARG A 65 10.17 7.97 0.30
C ARG A 65 11.07 6.75 0.05
N ALA A 66 10.55 5.55 0.27
CA ALA A 66 11.28 4.31 0.01
C ALA A 66 11.67 4.14 -1.48
N GLN A 67 10.83 4.63 -2.40
CA GLN A 67 11.07 4.54 -3.83
C GLN A 67 12.23 5.42 -4.31
N HIS A 68 12.41 6.60 -3.70
CA HIS A 68 13.33 7.63 -4.20
C HIS A 68 14.63 7.75 -3.41
N THR A 69 14.73 7.13 -2.22
CA THR A 69 15.99 7.12 -1.47
C THR A 69 17.03 6.20 -2.11
N GLU A 70 18.29 6.62 -2.04
CA GLU A 70 19.47 5.85 -2.44
C GLU A 70 20.05 5.02 -1.27
N ASN A 71 19.46 5.14 -0.06
CA ASN A 71 19.89 4.45 1.15
C ASN A 71 18.96 3.26 1.47
N ILE A 72 19.52 2.06 1.54
CA ILE A 72 18.72 0.83 1.75
C ILE A 72 18.08 0.77 3.14
N GLU A 73 18.74 1.28 4.18
CA GLU A 73 18.21 1.35 5.54
C GLU A 73 17.02 2.32 5.61
N GLU A 74 17.12 3.49 4.99
CA GLU A 74 16.02 4.46 4.90
C GLU A 74 14.85 3.89 4.09
N ALA A 75 15.14 3.17 3.00
CA ALA A 75 14.12 2.51 2.20
C ALA A 75 13.36 1.49 3.05
N ARG A 76 14.08 0.66 3.81
CA ARG A 76 13.50 -0.35 4.73
C ARG A 76 12.67 0.29 5.83
N GLU A 77 13.16 1.35 6.46
CA GLU A 77 12.42 2.06 7.50
C GLU A 77 11.12 2.64 6.94
N SER A 78 11.19 3.27 5.76
CA SER A 78 10.03 3.84 5.09
C SER A 78 9.01 2.77 4.69
N VAL A 79 9.45 1.61 4.17
CA VAL A 79 8.54 0.47 3.90
C VAL A 79 7.88 -0.03 5.19
N LYS A 80 8.62 -0.15 6.29
CA LYS A 80 8.04 -0.56 7.58
C LYS A 80 6.95 0.41 8.05
N LYS A 81 7.16 1.72 7.87
CA LYS A 81 6.15 2.75 8.18
C LYS A 81 4.94 2.67 7.26
N ALA A 82 5.12 2.31 5.98
CA ALA A 82 4.02 2.12 5.03
C ALA A 82 3.17 0.86 5.32
N LEU A 83 3.74 -0.17 5.96
CA LEU A 83 3.04 -1.44 6.19
C LEU A 83 1.84 -1.31 7.12
N HIS A 84 1.93 -0.49 8.17
CA HIS A 84 0.84 -0.31 9.12
C HIS A 84 -0.41 0.32 8.48
N PRO A 85 -0.35 1.49 7.82
CA PRO A 85 -1.52 2.04 7.15
C PRO A 85 -2.01 1.16 5.98
N ALA A 86 -1.12 0.42 5.30
CA ALA A 86 -1.56 -0.54 4.28
C ALA A 86 -2.38 -1.71 4.87
N LEU A 87 -2.04 -2.16 6.08
CA LEU A 87 -2.79 -3.17 6.81
C LEU A 87 -4.19 -2.66 7.18
N GLU A 88 -4.26 -1.45 7.75
CA GLU A 88 -5.53 -0.80 8.11
C GLU A 88 -6.44 -0.61 6.88
N ALA A 89 -5.88 -0.11 5.76
CA ALA A 89 -6.60 0.04 4.50
C ALA A 89 -7.17 -1.30 4.00
N ARG A 90 -6.41 -2.40 4.15
CA ARG A 90 -6.85 -3.75 3.77
C ARG A 90 -7.98 -4.25 4.65
N ASP A 91 -7.87 -4.09 5.95
CA ASP A 91 -8.88 -4.60 6.89
C ASP A 91 -10.21 -3.85 6.71
N ILE A 92 -10.16 -2.53 6.47
CA ILE A 92 -11.33 -1.72 6.10
C ILE A 92 -11.91 -2.17 4.76
N ALA A 93 -11.07 -2.37 3.75
CA ALA A 93 -11.51 -2.80 2.43
C ALA A 93 -12.19 -4.19 2.46
N SER A 94 -11.72 -5.07 3.35
CA SER A 94 -12.30 -6.40 3.55
C SER A 94 -13.68 -6.31 4.19
N GLY A 95 -13.84 -5.54 5.27
CA GLY A 95 -15.15 -5.32 5.90
C GLY A 95 -16.14 -4.63 4.95
N PHE A 96 -15.67 -3.68 4.14
CA PHE A 96 -16.54 -3.01 3.17
C PHE A 96 -17.06 -3.96 2.08
N ASP A 97 -16.23 -4.88 1.58
CA ASP A 97 -16.69 -5.85 0.58
C ASP A 97 -17.63 -6.92 1.18
N GLU A 98 -17.59 -7.17 2.49
CA GLU A 98 -18.54 -8.06 3.18
C GLU A 98 -19.92 -7.41 3.38
N ASP A 99 -19.98 -6.08 3.56
CA ASP A 99 -21.23 -5.33 3.72
C ASP A 99 -21.97 -5.09 2.38
N ASP A 100 -21.28 -5.22 1.23
CA ASP A 100 -21.79 -4.90 -0.11
C ASP A 100 -22.16 -6.17 -0.94
N ASP A 101 -22.01 -7.37 -0.36
CA ASP A 101 -22.40 -8.70 -0.92
C ASP A 101 -23.81 -9.14 -0.43
#